data_AF-A0A9E1NXW1-F1
#
_entry.id   AF-A0A9E1NXW1-F1
#
_cell.length_a   1.000
_cell.length_b   1.000
_cell.length_c   1.000
_cell.angle_alpha   90.00
_cell.angle_beta   90.00
_cell.angle_gamma   90.00
#
_symmetry.space_group_name_H-M   'P 1'
#
loop_
_entity.id
_entity.type
_entity.pdbx_description
1 polymer ?
#
loop_
_entity_poly.entity_id
_entity_poly.type
_entity_poly.pdbx_seq_one_letter_code
_entity_poly.pdbx_strand_id
1 'polypeptide(L)'
;MEKSLNPLLIFLVIFISWLSLGSGSIEVNVVSGLWDWLNSIDNNDALIIGEIRLPRTLLALVVGAAMGLSGAALQGLLRNPLVDPGLIGASQGAALGAACVFYFNL
;
A
#
# COMPACT_ATOMS: atom_id res chain seq x y z
N MET A 1 9.26 23.34 13.98
CA MET A 1 8.53 22.07 14.20
C MET A 1 8.60 21.11 13.01
N GLU A 2 8.93 21.59 11.81
CA GLU A 2 8.77 20.80 10.56
C GLU A 2 9.92 19.81 10.31
N LYS A 3 11.13 20.12 10.76
CA LYS A 3 12.33 19.28 10.52
C LYS A 3 12.34 17.95 11.30
N SER A 4 11.64 17.87 12.44
CA SER A 4 11.55 16.64 13.24
C SER A 4 10.38 15.74 12.83
N LEU A 5 9.42 16.26 12.05
CA LEU A 5 8.23 15.51 11.66
C LEU A 5 8.53 14.51 10.54
N ASN A 6 9.28 14.93 9.52
CA ASN A 6 9.67 14.05 8.41
C ASN A 6 10.42 12.78 8.84
N PRO A 7 11.48 12.85 9.68
CA PRO A 7 12.16 11.63 10.12
C PRO A 7 11.24 10.73 10.96
N LEU A 8 10.32 11.31 11.74
CA LEU A 8 9.34 10.54 12.51
C LEU A 8 8.33 9.83 11.61
N LEU A 9 7.83 10.49 10.56
CA LEU A 9 6.92 9.88 9.60
C LEU A 9 7.60 8.77 8.79
N ILE A 10 8.85 8.98 8.35
CA ILE A 10 9.64 7.95 7.67
C ILE A 10 9.85 6.74 8.58
N PHE A 11 10.22 6.97 9.84
CA PHE A 11 10.35 5.91 10.82
C PHE A 11 9.05 5.13 10.99
N LEU A 12 7.92 5.84 11.11
CA LEU A 12 6.61 5.22 11.28
C LEU A 12 6.20 4.41 10.05
N VAL A 13 6.48 4.88 8.82
CA VAL A 13 6.24 4.13 7.58
C VAL A 13 7.06 2.85 7.54
N ILE A 14 8.35 2.91 7.89
CA ILE A 14 9.22 1.74 7.93
C ILE A 14 8.73 0.75 8.99
N PHE A 15 8.40 1.24 10.18
CA PHE A 15 7.92 0.43 11.30
C PHE A 15 6.60 -0.29 10.98
N ILE A 16 5.63 0.42 10.40
CA ILE A 16 4.35 -0.19 10.00
C ILE A 16 4.55 -1.16 8.84
N SER A 17 5.44 -0.87 7.89
CA SER A 17 5.76 -1.80 6.79
C SER A 17 6.35 -3.10 7.33
N TRP A 18 7.23 -3.03 8.33
CA TRP A 18 7.79 -4.20 8.99
C TRP A 18 6.72 -5.00 9.74
N LEU A 19 5.85 -4.33 10.51
CA LEU A 19 4.71 -4.99 11.16
C LEU A 19 3.77 -5.65 10.15
N SER A 20 3.50 -5.00 9.01
CA SER A 20 2.62 -5.52 7.98
C SER A 20 3.20 -6.78 7.31
N LEU A 21 4.52 -6.89 7.16
CA LEU A 21 5.18 -8.11 6.68
C LEU A 21 5.10 -9.25 7.71
N GLY A 22 5.18 -8.91 9.00
CA GLY A 22 5.06 -9.88 10.10
C GLY A 22 3.64 -10.39 10.33
N SER A 23 2.63 -9.56 10.08
CA SER A 23 1.23 -9.92 10.30
C SER A 23 0.70 -10.87 9.21
N GLY A 24 0.06 -11.96 9.62
CA GLY A 24 -0.61 -12.88 8.71
C GLY A 24 -1.12 -14.13 9.43
N SER A 25 -1.82 -14.98 8.70
CA SER A 25 -2.44 -16.21 9.24
C SER A 25 -1.42 -17.30 9.61
N ILE A 26 -0.19 -17.15 9.14
CA ILE A 26 0.92 -18.08 9.36
C ILE A 26 2.01 -17.29 10.06
N GLU A 27 2.55 -17.82 11.16
CA GLU A 27 3.72 -17.25 11.81
C GLU A 27 4.93 -17.43 10.89
N VAL A 28 5.50 -16.32 10.42
CA VAL A 28 6.67 -16.34 9.54
C VAL A 28 7.70 -15.39 10.12
N ASN A 29 8.95 -15.83 10.19
CA ASN A 29 10.04 -14.94 10.54
C ASN A 29 10.36 -14.05 9.34
N VAL A 30 10.04 -12.76 9.47
CA VAL A 30 10.17 -11.77 8.39
C VAL A 30 11.60 -11.67 7.87
N VAL A 31 12.59 -11.75 8.75
CA VAL A 31 14.00 -11.55 8.39
C VAL A 31 14.52 -12.75 7.61
N SER A 32 14.28 -13.97 8.10
CA SER A 32 14.72 -15.18 7.41
C SER A 32 13.96 -15.40 6.11
N GLY A 33 12.63 -15.22 6.08
CA GLY A 33 11.87 -15.43 4.85
C GLY A 33 12.18 -14.39 3.76
N LEU A 34 12.50 -13.13 4.11
CA LEU A 34 12.97 -12.14 3.13
C LEU A 34 14.37 -12.48 2.62
N TRP A 35 15.25 -12.95 3.50
CA TRP A 35 16.61 -13.36 3.13
C TRP A 35 16.60 -14.60 2.24
N ASP A 36 15.80 -15.61 2.59
CA ASP A 36 15.63 -16.84 1.82
C ASP A 36 15.02 -16.54 0.44
N TRP A 37 14.03 -15.65 0.38
CA TRP A 37 13.46 -15.19 -0.89
C TRP A 37 14.51 -14.49 -1.77
N LEU A 38 15.33 -13.61 -1.20
CA LEU A 38 16.38 -12.90 -1.95
C LEU A 38 17.45 -13.85 -2.50
N ASN A 39 17.75 -14.92 -1.75
CA ASN A 39 18.72 -15.94 -2.16
C ASN A 39 18.09 -17.07 -3.00
N SER A 40 16.80 -16.96 -3.37
CA SER A 40 16.07 -18.00 -4.11
C SER A 40 16.14 -19.38 -3.43
N ILE A 41 16.08 -19.39 -2.09
CA ILE A 41 16.03 -20.61 -1.30
C ILE A 41 14.55 -21.06 -1.26
N ASP A 42 14.30 -22.28 -1.73
CA ASP A 42 12.95 -22.86 -1.75
C ASP A 42 12.48 -23.18 -0.33
N ASN A 43 11.76 -22.23 0.28
CA ASN A 43 11.09 -22.35 1.56
C ASN A 43 9.67 -21.79 1.44
N ASN A 44 8.70 -22.43 2.11
CA ASN A 44 7.31 -21.94 2.13
C ASN A 44 7.23 -20.50 2.66
N ASP A 45 8.06 -20.17 3.66
CA ASP A 45 8.16 -18.84 4.25
C ASP A 45 8.63 -17.78 3.23
N ALA A 46 9.61 -18.14 2.39
CA ALA A 46 10.14 -17.28 1.34
C ALA A 46 9.08 -16.99 0.27
N LEU A 47 8.30 -18.00 -0.13
CA LEU A 47 7.21 -17.84 -1.10
C LEU A 47 6.08 -16.94 -0.54
N ILE A 48 5.67 -17.17 0.71
CA ILE A 48 4.62 -16.37 1.36
C ILE A 48 5.06 -14.90 1.49
N ILE A 49 6.31 -14.64 1.93
CA ILE A 49 6.81 -13.28 2.05
C ILE A 49 6.95 -12.64 0.68
N GLY A 50 7.62 -13.31 -0.26
CA GLY A 50 7.98 -12.75 -1.56
C GLY A 50 6.81 -12.55 -2.51
N GLU A 51 5.89 -13.51 -2.59
CA GLU A 51 4.82 -13.50 -3.60
C GLU A 51 3.48 -12.99 -3.08
N ILE A 52 3.26 -12.98 -1.76
CA ILE A 52 1.98 -12.61 -1.17
C ILE A 52 2.11 -11.34 -0.33
N ARG A 53 2.97 -11.35 0.70
CA ARG A 53 3.03 -10.25 1.67
C ARG A 53 3.72 -9.01 1.11
N LEU A 54 4.92 -9.16 0.56
CA LEU A 54 5.72 -8.07 0.00
C LEU A 54 4.99 -7.28 -1.10
N PRO A 55 4.40 -7.90 -2.13
CA PRO A 55 3.67 -7.15 -3.15
C PRO A 55 2.46 -6.41 -2.56
N ARG A 56 1.77 -7.01 -1.58
CA ARG A 56 0.64 -6.37 -0.89
C ARG A 56 1.08 -5.15 -0.08
N THR A 57 2.17 -5.22 0.67
CA THR A 57 2.72 -4.07 1.42
C THR A 57 3.15 -2.96 0.48
N LEU A 58 3.86 -3.29 -0.59
CA LEU A 58 4.28 -2.31 -1.59
C LEU A 58 3.07 -1.63 -2.25
N LEU A 59 2.05 -2.41 -2.63
CA LEU A 59 0.82 -1.87 -3.21
C LEU A 59 0.10 -0.95 -2.22
N ALA A 60 0.01 -1.33 -0.93
CA ALA A 60 -0.59 -0.47 0.09
C ALA A 60 0.16 0.86 0.26
N LEU A 61 1.51 0.84 0.22
CA LEU A 61 2.33 2.05 0.27
C LEU A 61 2.09 2.96 -0.92
N VAL A 62 2.10 2.41 -2.14
CA VAL A 62 1.89 3.17 -3.38
C VAL A 62 0.48 3.76 -3.43
N VAL A 63 -0.54 2.97 -3.12
CA VAL A 63 -1.94 3.44 -3.10
C VAL A 63 -2.13 4.51 -2.05
N GLY A 64 -1.62 4.31 -0.82
CA GLY A 64 -1.70 5.30 0.25
C GLY A 64 -0.99 6.62 -0.12
N ALA A 65 0.19 6.55 -0.72
CA ALA A 65 0.93 7.73 -1.19
C ALA A 65 0.16 8.46 -2.30
N ALA A 66 -0.38 7.74 -3.28
CA ALA A 66 -1.17 8.31 -4.36
C ALA A 66 -2.46 9.00 -3.85
N MET A 67 -3.17 8.36 -2.91
CA MET A 67 -4.36 8.96 -2.29
C MET A 67 -4.01 10.20 -1.46
N GLY A 68 -2.94 10.15 -0.68
CA GLY A 68 -2.47 11.30 0.11
C GLY A 68 -2.07 12.50 -0.76
N LEU A 69 -1.31 12.24 -1.85
CA LEU A 69 -0.93 13.28 -2.81
C LEU A 69 -2.13 13.86 -3.55
N SER A 70 -3.06 13.01 -4.01
CA SER A 70 -4.28 13.45 -4.69
C SER A 70 -5.15 14.31 -3.77
N GLY A 71 -5.33 13.90 -2.51
CA GLY A 71 -6.04 14.68 -1.50
C GLY A 71 -5.40 16.04 -1.25
N ALA A 72 -4.09 16.08 -1.01
CA ALA A 72 -3.36 17.34 -0.79
C ALA A 72 -3.44 18.28 -2.02
N ALA A 73 -3.30 17.73 -3.23
CA ALA A 73 -3.41 18.50 -4.47
C ALA A 73 -4.81 19.10 -4.65
N LEU A 74 -5.87 18.33 -4.41
CA LEU A 74 -7.25 18.79 -4.55
C LEU A 74 -7.65 19.79 -3.46
N GLN A 75 -7.22 19.56 -2.22
CA GLN A 75 -7.40 20.52 -1.13
C GLN A 75 -6.71 21.85 -1.45
N GLY A 76 -5.52 21.82 -2.06
CA GLY A 76 -4.81 23.02 -2.53
C GLY A 76 -5.50 23.71 -3.71
N LEU A 77 -5.99 22.93 -4.69
CA LEU A 77 -6.68 23.44 -5.87
C LEU A 77 -8.00 24.13 -5.52
N LEU A 78 -8.83 23.47 -4.71
CA LEU A 78 -10.15 23.96 -4.31
C LEU A 78 -10.09 24.88 -3.09
N ARG A 79 -8.92 25.01 -2.47
CA ARG A 79 -8.69 25.79 -1.23
C ARG A 79 -9.71 25.43 -0.13
N ASN A 80 -10.07 24.15 -0.08
CA ASN A 80 -11.05 23.63 0.85
C ASN A 80 -10.49 22.36 1.50
N PRO A 81 -10.14 22.40 2.81
CA PRO A 81 -9.50 21.28 3.49
C PRO A 81 -10.44 20.07 3.69
N LEU A 82 -11.74 20.19 3.42
CA LEU A 82 -12.72 19.11 3.55
C LEU A 82 -12.92 18.32 2.24
N VAL A 83 -12.19 18.67 1.18
CA VAL A 83 -12.30 17.99 -0.11
C VAL A 83 -11.62 16.62 -0.05
N ASP A 84 -12.36 15.62 -0.51
CA ASP A 84 -11.89 14.24 -0.70
C ASP A 84 -11.63 13.94 -2.19
N PRO A 85 -10.57 13.20 -2.54
CA PRO A 85 -10.26 12.84 -3.92
C PRO A 85 -11.32 12.01 -4.65
N GLY A 86 -12.25 11.37 -3.94
CA GLY A 86 -13.38 10.66 -4.53
C GLY A 86 -14.45 11.55 -5.17
N LEU A 87 -14.46 12.86 -4.87
CA LEU A 87 -15.53 13.78 -5.32
C LEU A 87 -15.57 14.01 -6.84
N ILE A 88 -14.46 13.80 -7.55
CA ILE A 88 -14.35 14.05 -9.00
C ILE A 88 -14.95 12.93 -9.87
N GLY A 89 -15.48 11.86 -9.24
CA GLY A 89 -16.15 10.76 -9.95
C GLY A 89 -15.22 9.65 -10.47
N ALA A 90 -13.90 9.77 -10.30
CA ALA A 90 -12.93 8.75 -10.72
C ALA A 90 -13.18 7.37 -10.07
N SER A 91 -13.55 7.34 -8.79
CA SER A 91 -13.88 6.10 -8.08
C SER A 91 -15.13 5.41 -8.64
N GLN A 92 -16.17 6.18 -8.96
CA GLN A 92 -17.41 5.65 -9.55
C GLN A 92 -17.17 5.11 -10.96
N GLY A 93 -16.35 5.80 -11.77
CA GLY A 93 -15.95 5.34 -13.09
C GLY A 93 -15.13 4.03 -13.04
N ALA A 94 -14.18 3.94 -12.10
CA ALA A 94 -13.40 2.71 -11.89
C ALA A 94 -14.30 1.54 -11.44
N ALA A 95 -15.25 1.79 -10.53
CA ALA A 95 -16.21 0.77 -10.08
C ALA A 95 -17.10 0.27 -11.22
N LEU A 96 -17.61 1.17 -12.06
CA LEU A 96 -18.37 0.80 -13.26
C LEU A 96 -17.52 -0.04 -14.22
N GLY A 97 -16.27 0.36 -14.46
CA GLY A 97 -15.34 -0.38 -15.31
C GLY A 97 -15.10 -1.81 -14.80
N ALA A 98 -14.84 -1.97 -13.50
CA ALA A 98 -14.69 -3.29 -12.87
C ALA A 98 -15.97 -4.13 -13.00
N ALA A 99 -17.15 -3.54 -12.77
CA ALA A 99 -18.43 -4.21 -12.93
C ALA A 99 -18.65 -4.69 -14.37
N CYS A 100 -18.30 -3.88 -15.38
CA CYS A 100 -18.37 -4.28 -16.77
C CYS A 100 -17.46 -5.47 -17.08
N VAL A 101 -16.19 -5.43 -16.64
CA VAL A 101 -15.24 -6.54 -16.85
C VAL A 101 -15.77 -7.84 -16.24
N PHE A 102 -16.25 -7.79 -14.99
CA PHE A 102 -16.81 -8.96 -14.31
C PHE A 102 -18.10 -9.47 -14.96
N TYR A 103 -18.99 -8.57 -15.37
CA TYR A 103 -20.26 -8.94 -15.98
C TYR A 103 -20.08 -9.59 -17.35
N PHE A 104 -19.21 -9.01 -18.20
CA PHE A 104 -18.99 -9.49 -19.56
C PHE A 104 -17.92 -10.59 -19.64
N ASN A 105 -17.26 -10.98 -18.54
CA ASN A 105 -16.15 -11.93 -18.51
C ASN A 105 -15.02 -11.56 -19.48
N LEU A 106 -14.60 -10.28 -19.47
CA LEU A 106 -13.41 -9.81 -20.20
C LEU A 106 -12.10 -10.13 -19.47
#